data_AF-A0A2E5D8S3-F1
#
_entry.id   AF-A0A2E5D8S3-F1
#
_cell.length_a   1.000
_cell.length_b   1.000
_cell.length_c   1.000
_cell.angle_alpha   90.00
_cell.angle_beta   90.00
_cell.angle_gamma   90.00
#
_symmetry.space_group_name_H-M   'P 1'
#
loop_
_entity.id
_entity.type
_entity.pdbx_description
1 polymer ?
#
loop_
_entity_poly.entity_id
_entity_poly.type
_entity_poly.pdbx_seq_one_letter_code
_entity_poly.pdbx_strand_id
1 'polypeptide(L)'
;MSLSRTEYKFWISAEQYRQWKDEISQRLAVDQNPGNSGDYPILSQYYDTAERDCYWEKQRGFKSRRKIRLRIYGSETAKIPPAGFLEVKHKLQG
;
A
#
# COMPACT_ATOMS: atom_id res chain seq x y z
N MET A 1 27.04 -3.78 6.81
CA MET A 1 26.16 -3.03 7.73
C MET A 1 24.72 -3.33 7.34
N SER A 2 23.92 -3.94 8.21
CA SER A 2 22.47 -4.06 7.95
C SER A 2 21.81 -2.72 8.28
N LEU A 3 21.23 -2.04 7.29
CA LEU A 3 20.39 -0.88 7.55
C LEU A 3 19.09 -1.33 8.22
N SER A 4 18.88 -0.93 9.48
CA SER A 4 17.58 -1.08 10.13
C SER A 4 16.59 -0.12 9.50
N ARG A 5 15.50 -0.65 8.94
CA ARG A 5 14.41 0.15 8.36
C ARG A 5 13.29 0.30 9.39
N THR A 6 12.84 1.53 9.59
CA THR A 6 11.71 1.86 10.46
C THR A 6 10.61 2.52 9.64
N GLU A 7 9.35 2.14 9.86
CA GLU A 7 8.18 2.67 9.17
C GLU A 7 7.20 3.25 10.20
N TYR A 8 6.82 4.52 10.03
CA TYR A 8 5.83 5.22 10.86
C TYR A 8 4.58 5.55 10.05
N LYS A 9 3.42 5.53 10.70
CA LYS A 9 2.12 5.85 10.09
C LYS A 9 1.39 6.88 10.94
N PHE A 10 0.88 7.90 10.29
CA PHE A 10 0.17 9.01 10.92
C PHE A 10 -1.21 9.17 10.28
N TRP A 11 -2.20 9.50 11.11
CA TRP A 11 -3.46 10.05 10.61
C TRP A 11 -3.24 11.52 10.30
N ILE A 12 -3.74 11.97 9.15
CA ILE A 12 -3.62 13.36 8.70
C ILE A 12 -4.98 13.87 8.22
N SER A 13 -5.23 15.16 8.41
CA SER A 13 -6.38 15.84 7.81
C SER A 13 -6.15 16.11 6.32
N ALA A 14 -7.22 16.39 5.59
CA ALA A 14 -7.11 16.80 4.18
C ALA A 14 -6.35 18.13 4.01
N GLU A 15 -6.39 19.01 5.02
CA GLU A 15 -5.63 20.26 5.04
C GLU A 15 -4.14 20.01 5.21
N GLN A 16 -3.75 19.18 6.18
CA GLN A 16 -2.36 18.75 6.37
C GLN A 16 -1.81 18.08 5.12
N TYR A 17 -2.61 17.23 4.46
CA TYR A 17 -2.21 16.61 3.19
C TYR A 17 -1.84 17.65 2.13
N ARG A 18 -2.67 18.68 1.92
CA ARG A 18 -2.40 19.73 0.92
C ARG A 18 -1.11 20.48 1.23
N GLN A 19 -0.94 20.91 2.48
CA GLN A 19 0.27 21.62 2.91
C GLN A 19 1.53 20.75 2.74
N TRP A 20 1.50 19.51 3.24
CA TRP A 20 2.68 18.65 3.24
C TRP A 20 3.03 18.11 1.87
N LYS A 21 2.07 17.94 0.96
CA LYS A 21 2.35 17.52 -0.42
C LYS A 21 3.33 18.48 -1.09
N ASP A 22 3.11 19.78 -0.94
CA ASP A 22 3.96 20.81 -1.52
C ASP A 22 5.35 20.80 -0.86
N GLU A 23 5.40 20.75 0.47
CA GLU A 23 6.67 20.71 1.22
C GLU A 23 7.51 19.45 0.94
N ILE A 24 6.87 18.30 0.77
CA ILE A 24 7.54 17.02 0.46
C ILE A 24 8.05 17.02 -0.98
N SER A 25 7.30 17.58 -1.93
CA SER A 25 7.69 17.63 -3.34
C SER A 25 9.00 18.40 -3.58
N GLN A 26 9.37 19.30 -2.68
CA GLN A 26 10.62 20.05 -2.72
C GLN A 26 11.83 19.24 -2.22
N ARG A 27 11.61 18.11 -1.55
CA ARG A 27 12.65 17.31 -0.86
C ARG A 27 12.77 15.88 -1.36
N LEU A 28 11.68 15.31 -1.90
CA LEU A 28 11.63 13.96 -2.44
C LEU A 28 11.30 13.99 -3.93
N ALA A 29 11.99 13.15 -4.69
CA ALA A 29 11.63 12.93 -6.09
C ALA A 29 10.28 12.23 -6.20
N VAL A 30 9.50 12.62 -7.20
CA VAL A 30 8.29 11.88 -7.60
C VAL A 30 8.71 10.50 -8.09
N ASP A 31 7.83 9.51 -7.89
CA ASP A 31 8.00 8.17 -8.44
C ASP A 31 8.27 8.22 -9.97
N GLN A 32 9.06 7.28 -10.49
CA GLN A 32 9.46 7.27 -11.90
C GLN A 32 8.34 6.84 -12.86
N ASN A 33 7.28 6.23 -12.35
CA ASN A 33 6.13 5.80 -13.11
C ASN A 33 4.85 6.51 -12.64
N PRO A 34 4.84 7.86 -12.58
CA PRO A 34 3.61 8.55 -12.26
C PRO A 34 2.63 8.35 -13.41
N GLY A 35 1.34 8.21 -13.13
CA GLY A 35 0.33 8.36 -14.17
C GLY A 35 0.36 9.78 -14.75
N ASN A 36 -0.45 10.05 -15.77
CA ASN A 36 -0.37 11.31 -16.51
C ASN A 36 -0.55 12.57 -15.64
N SER A 37 -1.30 12.47 -14.54
CA SER A 37 -1.57 13.54 -13.58
C SER A 37 -0.57 13.62 -12.41
N GLY A 38 0.51 12.84 -12.43
CA GLY A 38 1.46 12.76 -11.31
C GLY A 38 1.06 11.75 -10.23
N ASP A 39 -0.09 11.09 -10.38
CA ASP A 39 -0.63 10.07 -9.49
C ASP A 39 -1.11 8.85 -10.28
N TYR A 40 -1.37 7.76 -9.56
CA TYR A 40 -2.01 6.57 -10.11
C TYR A 40 -2.89 5.92 -9.04
N PRO A 41 -4.07 5.39 -9.42
CA PRO A 41 -4.90 4.69 -8.47
C PRO A 41 -4.24 3.37 -8.07
N ILE A 42 -4.49 2.97 -6.81
CA ILE A 42 -4.14 1.65 -6.30
C ILE A 42 -5.43 1.03 -5.76
N LEU A 43 -5.93 0.00 -6.44
CA LEU A 43 -7.04 -0.81 -5.93
C LEU A 43 -6.47 -2.00 -5.17
N SER A 44 -6.99 -2.30 -3.98
CA SER A 44 -6.61 -3.50 -3.22
C SER A 44 -7.86 -4.22 -2.72
N GLN A 45 -8.20 -5.34 -3.37
CA GLN A 45 -9.25 -6.24 -2.91
C GLN A 45 -8.65 -7.31 -2.02
N TYR A 46 -9.03 -7.36 -0.75
CA TYR A 46 -8.62 -8.42 0.17
C TYR A 46 -9.56 -9.62 0.03
N TYR A 47 -8.96 -10.80 0.05
CA TYR A 47 -9.68 -12.07 0.07
C TYR A 47 -9.57 -12.71 1.44
N ASP A 48 -10.63 -13.40 1.84
CA ASP A 48 -10.72 -14.15 3.08
C ASP A 48 -11.63 -15.38 2.86
N THR A 49 -11.66 -16.29 3.84
CA THR A 49 -12.62 -17.39 3.87
C THR A 49 -14.01 -16.90 4.28
N ALA A 50 -15.03 -17.75 4.14
CA ALA A 50 -16.39 -17.43 4.59
C ALA A 50 -16.43 -17.17 6.10
N GLU A 51 -15.56 -17.86 6.85
CA GLU A 51 -15.39 -17.78 8.30
C GLU A 51 -14.52 -16.58 8.74
N ARG A 52 -13.91 -15.87 7.78
CA ARG A 52 -13.05 -14.69 7.96
C ARG A 52 -11.76 -15.00 8.73
N ASP A 53 -11.07 -16.06 8.34
CA ASP A 53 -9.85 -16.52 9.03
C ASP A 53 -8.76 -15.44 9.10
N CYS A 54 -8.46 -14.76 7.99
CA CYS A 54 -7.41 -13.72 7.95
C CYS A 54 -7.77 -12.52 8.84
N TYR A 55 -9.06 -12.17 8.88
CA TYR A 55 -9.58 -11.15 9.79
C TYR A 55 -9.33 -11.56 11.25
N TRP A 56 -9.74 -12.76 11.67
CA TRP A 56 -9.62 -13.19 13.05
C TRP A 56 -8.18 -13.41 13.49
N GLU A 57 -7.32 -13.97 12.62
CA GLU A 57 -5.87 -14.05 12.85
C GLU A 57 -5.27 -12.67 13.17
N LYS A 58 -5.67 -11.65 12.40
CA LYS A 58 -5.22 -10.27 12.62
C LYS A 58 -5.75 -9.71 13.94
N GLN A 59 -7.06 -9.82 14.20
CA GLN A 59 -7.68 -9.24 15.39
C GLN A 59 -7.19 -9.90 16.68
N ARG A 60 -6.92 -11.21 16.66
CA ARG A 60 -6.41 -11.97 17.81
C ARG A 60 -4.88 -11.94 17.94
N GLY A 61 -4.19 -11.20 17.06
CA GLY A 61 -2.75 -10.99 17.18
C GLY A 61 -1.89 -12.23 16.88
N PHE A 62 -2.36 -13.15 16.03
CA PHE A 62 -1.61 -14.35 15.69
C PHE A 62 -0.25 -14.00 15.10
N LYS A 63 0.81 -14.68 15.57
CA LYS A 63 2.20 -14.45 15.14
C LYS A 63 2.38 -14.78 13.67
N SER A 64 1.90 -15.96 13.27
CA SER A 64 1.78 -16.38 11.88
C SER A 64 0.41 -15.98 11.37
N ARG A 65 0.36 -15.09 10.38
CA ARG A 65 -0.89 -14.68 9.74
C ARG A 65 -0.67 -14.23 8.31
N ARG A 66 -1.70 -14.34 7.48
CA ARG A 66 -1.62 -13.98 6.07
C ARG A 66 -2.56 -12.82 5.72
N LYS A 67 -2.22 -12.15 4.63
CA LYS A 67 -3.11 -11.26 3.89
C LYS A 67 -3.03 -11.65 2.43
N ILE A 68 -4.15 -11.99 1.84
CA ILE A 68 -4.27 -12.28 0.42
C ILE A 68 -4.98 -11.10 -0.22
N ARG A 69 -4.40 -10.53 -1.28
CA ARG A 69 -5.03 -9.42 -2.00
C ARG A 69 -4.78 -9.48 -3.50
N LEU A 70 -5.79 -9.13 -4.28
CA LEU A 70 -5.59 -8.68 -5.65
C LEU A 70 -5.31 -7.18 -5.58
N ARG A 71 -4.16 -6.75 -6.10
CA ARG A 71 -3.79 -5.35 -6.18
C ARG A 71 -3.62 -4.93 -7.64
N ILE A 72 -4.28 -3.83 -8.01
CA ILE A 72 -4.20 -3.26 -9.35
C ILE A 72 -3.53 -1.89 -9.26
N TYR A 73 -2.54 -1.67 -10.11
CA TYR A 73 -1.85 -0.39 -10.28
C TYR A 73 -2.16 0.18 -11.66
N GLY A 74 -2.16 1.51 -11.75
CA GLY A 74 -2.19 2.23 -13.02
C GLY A 74 -3.59 2.63 -13.47
N SER A 75 -3.62 3.37 -14.57
CA SER A 75 -4.84 3.85 -15.25
C SER A 75 -4.70 3.54 -16.73
N GLU A 76 -5.81 3.34 -17.43
CA GLU A 76 -5.82 3.14 -18.89
C GLU A 76 -5.16 4.31 -19.65
N THR A 77 -5.11 5.48 -19.03
CA THR A 77 -4.48 6.67 -19.62
C THR A 77 -2.97 6.72 -19.42
N ALA A 78 -2.39 5.90 -18.52
CA ALA A 78 -0.97 5.97 -18.17
C ALA A 78 -0.06 5.33 -19.22
N LYS A 79 1.22 5.72 -19.23
CA LYS A 79 2.25 5.14 -20.11
C LYS A 79 2.43 3.63 -19.92
N ILE A 80 2.25 3.16 -18.69
CA ILE A 80 2.28 1.73 -18.35
C ILE A 80 0.82 1.28 -18.22
N PRO A 81 0.39 0.25 -18.98
CA PRO A 81 -0.96 -0.30 -18.87
C PRO A 81 -1.28 -0.76 -17.45
N PRO A 82 -2.56 -0.74 -17.03
CA PRO A 82 -2.96 -1.28 -15.74
C PRO A 82 -2.53 -2.74 -15.57
N ALA A 83 -1.98 -3.06 -14.39
CA ALA A 83 -1.50 -4.40 -14.08
C ALA A 83 -2.06 -4.87 -12.73
N GLY A 84 -2.56 -6.11 -12.72
CA GLY A 84 -3.09 -6.79 -11.53
C GLY A 84 -2.13 -7.83 -10.99
N PHE A 85 -1.94 -7.86 -9.67
CA PHE A 85 -1.06 -8.79 -8.97
C PHE A 85 -1.83 -9.49 -7.86
N LEU A 86 -1.82 -10.82 -7.86
CA LEU A 86 -2.23 -11.60 -6.70
C LEU A 86 -1.06 -11.64 -5.71
N GLU A 87 -1.20 -10.92 -4.60
CA GLU A 87 -0.17 -10.79 -3.59
C GLU A 87 -0.53 -11.55 -2.32
N VAL A 88 0.44 -12.29 -1.77
CA VAL A 88 0.32 -12.96 -0.47
C VAL A 88 1.37 -12.38 0.47
N LYS A 89 0.92 -11.68 1.50
CA LYS A 89 1.80 -11.20 2.58
C LYS A 89 1.70 -12.14 3.77
N HIS A 90 2.80 -12.82 4.09
CA HIS A 90 2.90 -13.63 5.30
C HIS A 90 3.74 -12.89 6.34
N LYS A 91 3.20 -12.71 7.55
CA LYS A 91 4.04 -12.41 8.70
C LYS A 91 4.48 -13.75 9.28
N LEU A 92 5.74 -14.12 9.07
CA LEU A 92 6.40 -15.19 9.81
C LEU A 92 6.77 -14.67 11.20
N GLN A 93 6.92 -15.59 12.15
CA GLN A 93 7.23 -15.37 13.57
C GLN A 93 7.83 -13.98 13.88
N GLY A 94 7.13 -13.22 14.73
CA GLY A 94 7.57 -11.90 15.19
C GLY A 94 8.61 -11.97 16.28
#